data_AF-A0A1F4UKE8-F1
#
_entry.id   AF-A0A1F4UKE8-F1
#
_cell.length_a   1.000
_cell.length_b   1.000
_cell.length_c   1.000
_cell.angle_alpha   90.00
_cell.angle_beta   90.00
_cell.angle_gamma   90.00
#
_symmetry.space_group_name_H-M   'P 1'
#
loop_
_entity.id
_entity.type
_entity.pdbx_description
1 polymer ?
#
loop_
_entity_poly.entity_id
_entity_poly.type
_entity_poly.pdbx_seq_one_letter_code
_entity_poly.pdbx_strand_id
1 'polypeptide(L)'
;MENNIPNQQTPVNPEVNQPIQQPVRKKEKSSCGKIFACCFLFVFIITGTVFFLGYRFYKSLKQEVDLGVRYTQKDFYSFINKTGIALEGSPEDLCFACPVSYEGEQKADIKLTNEEASAWIEMLNKKLQVIEGMQVKFENGNINIATNFTYEGTKLPIFISASVEKIDEKSVSIDISQLKLGGAISLPVDQIGEINTEVNNFVNSKLEEMDGLSIESLDIGNGYASFKGTLPTKVSGMEDK
;
A
#
# COMPACT_ATOMS: atom_id res chain seq x y z
N MET A 1 34.48 48.67 -6.76
CA MET A 1 33.86 49.34 -7.92
C MET A 1 32.36 49.18 -7.75
N GLU A 2 31.70 49.90 -6.85
CA GLU A 2 31.58 51.36 -6.71
C GLU A 2 30.73 51.98 -7.81
N ASN A 3 29.81 52.87 -7.38
CA ASN A 3 28.90 53.80 -8.07
C ASN A 3 27.44 53.48 -7.66
N ASN A 4 26.75 54.13 -6.70
CA ASN A 4 26.72 55.49 -6.16
C ASN A 4 26.59 56.62 -7.20
N ILE A 5 25.79 57.65 -6.86
CA ILE A 5 25.51 58.95 -7.55
C ILE A 5 24.15 58.99 -8.30
N PRO A 6 23.34 60.08 -8.29
CA PRO A 6 23.03 61.03 -7.22
C PRO A 6 21.53 61.46 -7.18
N ASN A 7 21.22 62.20 -6.14
CA ASN A 7 20.03 63.03 -5.92
C ASN A 7 19.94 64.19 -6.95
N GLN A 8 18.77 64.44 -7.54
CA GLN A 8 18.46 65.71 -8.23
C GLN A 8 17.16 66.30 -7.68
N GLN A 9 17.29 67.42 -6.99
CA GLN A 9 16.21 68.30 -6.56
C GLN A 9 15.75 69.20 -7.71
N THR A 10 14.44 69.34 -7.88
CA THR A 10 13.79 70.29 -8.81
C THR A 10 13.01 71.33 -7.99
N PRO A 11 12.83 72.57 -8.50
CA PRO A 11 12.56 73.76 -7.69
C PRO A 11 11.11 73.91 -7.23
N VAL A 12 10.99 74.55 -6.07
CA VAL A 12 9.75 74.93 -5.39
C VAL A 12 9.08 76.09 -6.11
N ASN A 13 7.83 75.89 -6.53
CA ASN A 13 6.93 76.94 -7.04
C ASN A 13 5.96 77.35 -5.90
N PRO A 14 5.86 78.63 -5.51
CA PRO A 14 4.97 79.05 -4.43
C PRO A 14 3.52 79.06 -4.93
N GLU A 15 2.76 78.03 -4.53
CA GLU A 15 1.34 77.92 -4.82
C GLU A 15 0.51 78.79 -3.86
N VAL A 16 -0.41 79.53 -4.49
CA VAL A 16 -1.29 80.54 -3.90
C VAL A 16 -2.30 79.91 -2.95
N ASN A 17 -2.26 80.32 -1.68
CA ASN A 17 -3.23 79.95 -0.64
C ASN A 17 -4.62 80.50 -0.97
N GLN A 18 -5.51 79.63 -1.46
CA GLN A 18 -6.95 79.85 -1.37
C GLN A 18 -7.50 79.17 -0.10
N PRO A 19 -8.39 79.83 0.67
CA PRO A 19 -9.03 79.19 1.82
C PRO A 19 -9.95 78.06 1.34
N ILE A 20 -9.48 76.82 1.53
CA ILE A 20 -10.25 75.60 1.27
C ILE A 20 -11.44 75.59 2.24
N GLN A 21 -12.64 75.81 1.71
CA GLN A 21 -13.87 75.50 2.43
C GLN A 21 -13.84 74.01 2.75
N GLN A 22 -13.64 73.67 4.03
CA GLN A 22 -13.66 72.27 4.46
C GLN A 22 -15.06 71.72 4.21
N PRO A 23 -15.24 70.71 3.32
CA PRO A 23 -16.52 70.04 3.21
C PRO A 23 -16.82 69.43 4.57
N VAL A 24 -17.98 69.78 5.14
CA VAL A 24 -18.50 69.16 6.36
C VAL A 24 -18.58 67.65 6.11
N ARG A 25 -17.56 66.91 6.55
CA ARG A 25 -17.49 65.46 6.43
C ARG A 25 -18.66 64.89 7.21
N LYS A 26 -19.71 64.45 6.52
CA LYS A 26 -20.70 63.55 7.10
C LYS A 26 -19.92 62.39 7.70
N LYS A 27 -19.98 62.23 9.03
CA LYS A 27 -19.43 61.06 9.73
C LYS A 27 -20.18 59.85 9.21
N GLU A 28 -19.61 59.21 8.20
CA GLU A 28 -20.03 57.90 7.73
C GLU A 28 -19.92 56.96 8.93
N LYS A 29 -21.07 56.45 9.40
CA LYS A 29 -21.11 55.48 10.51
C LYS A 29 -20.25 54.30 10.09
N SER A 30 -19.06 54.20 10.67
CA SER A 30 -18.03 53.29 10.17
C SER A 30 -18.53 51.85 10.26
N SER A 31 -18.39 51.15 9.15
CA SER A 31 -18.87 49.78 8.93
C SER A 31 -18.03 48.73 9.67
N CYS A 32 -17.56 49.04 10.89
CA CYS A 32 -16.67 48.21 11.70
C CYS A 32 -17.31 46.85 12.05
N GLY A 33 -18.62 46.83 12.32
CA GLY A 33 -19.36 45.59 12.60
C GLY A 33 -19.42 44.62 11.41
N LYS A 34 -19.47 45.12 10.16
CA LYS A 34 -19.48 44.24 8.97
C LYS A 34 -18.11 43.61 8.75
N ILE A 35 -17.02 44.36 8.98
CA ILE A 35 -15.66 43.84 8.85
C ILE A 35 -15.44 42.71 9.87
N PHE A 36 -15.85 42.90 11.12
CA PHE A 36 -15.75 41.86 12.15
C PHE A 36 -16.55 40.60 11.80
N ALA A 37 -17.80 40.76 11.32
CA ALA A 37 -18.63 39.64 10.89
C ALA A 37 -18.01 38.88 9.70
N CYS A 38 -17.43 39.58 8.72
CA CYS A 38 -16.72 38.96 7.59
C CYS A 38 -15.46 38.19 8.04
N CYS A 39 -14.65 38.77 8.93
CA CYS A 39 -13.47 38.09 9.47
C CYS A 39 -13.86 36.83 10.25
N PHE A 40 -14.91 36.89 11.07
CA PHE A 40 -15.42 35.74 11.79
C PHE A 40 -15.87 34.65 10.82
N LEU A 41 -16.74 34.98 9.84
CA LEU A 41 -17.20 34.03 8.82
C LEU A 41 -16.02 33.35 8.09
N PHE A 42 -14.99 34.13 7.72
CA PHE A 42 -13.81 33.61 7.05
C PHE A 42 -13.05 32.57 7.90
N VAL A 43 -12.88 32.83 9.20
CA VAL A 43 -12.28 31.86 10.14
C VAL A 43 -13.13 30.59 10.25
N PHE A 44 -14.45 30.70 10.29
CA PHE A 44 -15.35 29.52 10.28
C PHE A 44 -15.24 28.71 9.00
N ILE A 45 -15.10 29.36 7.84
CA ILE A 45 -14.94 28.66 6.56
C ILE A 45 -13.59 27.92 6.52
N ILE A 46 -12.49 28.56 6.93
CA ILE A 46 -11.17 27.91 6.97
C ILE A 46 -11.17 26.73 7.93
N THR A 47 -11.62 26.93 9.17
CA THR A 47 -11.65 25.86 10.19
C THR A 47 -12.56 24.71 9.78
N GLY A 48 -13.73 25.00 9.23
CA GLY A 48 -14.63 24.00 8.66
C GLY A 48 -13.99 23.22 7.51
N THR A 49 -13.25 23.90 6.63
CA THR A 49 -12.53 23.27 5.51
C THR A 49 -11.41 22.35 6.00
N VAL A 50 -10.58 22.81 6.94
CA VAL A 50 -9.51 22.00 7.53
C VAL A 50 -10.07 20.77 8.24
N PHE A 51 -11.14 20.93 9.02
CA PHE A 51 -11.80 19.81 9.69
C PHE A 51 -12.38 18.81 8.69
N PHE A 52 -13.06 19.29 7.65
CA PHE A 52 -13.62 18.44 6.59
C PHE A 52 -12.55 17.66 5.83
N LEU A 53 -11.44 18.32 5.45
CA LEU A 53 -10.32 17.68 4.78
C LEU A 53 -9.62 16.66 5.68
N GLY A 54 -9.41 16.99 6.95
CA GLY A 54 -8.85 16.07 7.94
C GLY A 54 -9.72 14.84 8.15
N TYR A 55 -11.04 15.02 8.28
CA TYR A 55 -12.00 13.92 8.40
C TYR A 55 -12.02 13.03 7.15
N ARG A 56 -12.00 13.63 5.95
CA ARG A 56 -11.96 12.89 4.69
C ARG A 56 -10.68 12.07 4.57
N PHE A 57 -9.53 12.66 4.89
CA PHE A 57 -8.23 11.98 4.87
C PHE A 57 -8.23 10.81 5.87
N TYR A 58 -8.65 11.06 7.11
CA TYR A 58 -8.78 10.03 8.15
C TYR A 58 -9.69 8.86 7.71
N LYS A 59 -10.84 9.16 7.10
CA LYS A 59 -11.73 8.11 6.58
C LYS A 59 -11.08 7.31 5.46
N SER A 60 -10.33 7.98 4.58
CA SER A 60 -9.58 7.33 3.50
C SER A 60 -8.55 6.35 4.07
N LEU A 61 -7.85 6.74 5.14
CA LEU A 61 -6.84 5.90 5.83
C LEU A 61 -7.39 4.59 6.41
N LYS A 62 -8.69 4.55 6.69
CA LYS A 62 -9.38 3.39 7.27
C LYS A 62 -10.12 2.55 6.26
N GLN A 63 -10.15 2.96 5.00
CA GLN A 63 -10.89 2.23 3.98
C GLN A 63 -10.07 1.01 3.56
N GLU A 64 -10.59 -0.17 3.90
CA GLU A 64 -10.06 -1.44 3.43
C GLU A 64 -10.20 -1.53 1.90
N VAL A 65 -9.17 -2.07 1.27
CA VAL A 65 -9.21 -2.37 -0.17
C VAL A 65 -9.82 -3.74 -0.34
N ASP A 66 -11.04 -3.79 -0.88
CA ASP A 66 -11.71 -5.05 -1.20
C ASP A 66 -11.46 -5.41 -2.66
N LEU A 67 -10.79 -6.54 -2.90
CA LEU A 67 -10.54 -7.07 -4.24
C LEU A 67 -11.72 -7.91 -4.75
N GLY A 68 -12.75 -8.09 -3.92
CA GLY A 68 -13.93 -8.90 -4.24
C GLY A 68 -13.67 -10.40 -4.17
N VAL A 69 -12.54 -10.82 -3.60
CA VAL A 69 -12.20 -12.24 -3.45
C VAL A 69 -12.78 -12.74 -2.13
N ARG A 70 -13.49 -13.87 -2.18
CA ARG A 70 -14.06 -14.53 -1.02
C ARG A 70 -13.64 -15.99 -1.06
N TYR A 71 -13.04 -16.45 0.02
CA TYR A 71 -12.49 -17.80 0.12
C TYR A 71 -12.93 -18.46 1.41
N THR A 72 -12.72 -19.76 1.47
CA THR A 72 -13.12 -20.64 2.55
C THR A 72 -12.01 -21.64 2.85
N GLN A 73 -12.14 -22.38 3.94
CA GLN A 73 -11.24 -23.49 4.25
C GLN A 73 -11.24 -24.58 3.16
N LYS A 74 -12.34 -24.73 2.41
CA LYS A 74 -12.40 -25.68 1.30
C LYS A 74 -11.42 -25.32 0.18
N ASP A 75 -11.20 -24.03 -0.05
CA ASP A 75 -10.28 -23.55 -1.08
C ASP A 75 -8.82 -23.87 -0.71
N PHE A 76 -8.47 -23.77 0.58
CA PHE A 76 -7.19 -24.25 1.08
C PHE A 76 -6.98 -25.75 0.78
N TYR A 77 -7.95 -26.61 1.12
CA TYR A 77 -7.82 -28.05 0.85
C TYR A 77 -7.87 -28.37 -0.65
N SER A 78 -8.57 -27.58 -1.45
CA SER A 78 -8.53 -27.67 -2.92
C SER A 78 -7.11 -27.44 -3.42
N PHE A 79 -6.42 -26.42 -2.90
CA PHE A 79 -5.02 -26.17 -3.21
C PHE A 79 -4.12 -27.35 -2.85
N ILE A 80 -4.18 -27.85 -1.61
CA ILE A 80 -3.34 -28.99 -1.16
C ILE A 80 -3.58 -30.24 -2.00
N ASN A 81 -4.84 -30.55 -2.31
CA ASN A 81 -5.16 -31.70 -3.14
C ASN A 81 -4.65 -31.55 -4.58
N LYS A 82 -4.65 -30.34 -5.13
CA LYS A 82 -4.10 -30.06 -6.47
C LYS A 82 -2.58 -30.20 -6.53
N THR A 83 -1.87 -29.77 -5.48
CA THR A 83 -0.41 -29.87 -5.43
C THR A 83 0.07 -31.29 -5.15
N GLY A 84 -0.77 -32.13 -4.55
CA GLY A 84 -0.40 -33.48 -4.15
C GLY A 84 0.61 -33.51 -3.00
N ILE A 85 0.78 -32.40 -2.29
CA ILE A 85 1.71 -32.28 -1.17
C ILE A 85 1.08 -32.92 0.08
N ALA A 86 1.79 -33.84 0.70
CA ALA A 86 1.43 -34.35 2.02
C ALA A 86 1.94 -33.38 3.10
N LEU A 87 1.02 -32.82 3.88
CA LEU A 87 1.37 -32.01 5.05
C LEU A 87 1.52 -32.92 6.28
N GLU A 88 2.69 -32.88 6.93
CA GLU A 88 2.86 -33.46 8.26
C GLU A 88 2.58 -32.41 9.34
N GLY A 89 1.69 -32.75 10.27
CA GLY A 89 1.26 -31.85 11.35
C GLY A 89 -0.04 -31.11 11.03
N SER A 90 -0.36 -30.09 11.84
CA SER A 90 -1.48 -29.21 11.57
C SER A 90 -1.09 -28.20 10.48
N PRO A 91 -1.98 -27.89 9.52
CA PRO A 91 -1.74 -26.78 8.58
C PRO A 91 -1.40 -25.44 9.24
N GLU A 92 -1.85 -25.26 10.49
CA GLU A 92 -1.61 -24.05 11.29
C GLU A 92 -0.18 -23.96 11.85
N ASP A 93 0.57 -25.07 11.83
CA ASP A 93 1.96 -25.12 12.26
C ASP A 93 2.91 -24.58 11.17
N LEU A 94 2.41 -24.42 9.94
CA LEU A 94 3.16 -23.87 8.82
C LEU A 94 3.03 -22.34 8.81
N CYS A 95 4.15 -21.64 8.63
CA CYS A 95 4.17 -20.20 8.41
C CYS A 95 5.33 -19.77 7.51
N PHE A 96 5.22 -18.61 6.84
CA PHE A 96 6.24 -18.14 5.88
C PHE A 96 7.64 -17.97 6.47
N ALA A 97 7.73 -17.63 7.75
CA ALA A 97 8.98 -17.42 8.46
C ALA A 97 9.39 -18.61 9.34
N CYS A 98 8.61 -19.71 9.31
CA CYS A 98 8.86 -20.87 10.15
C CYS A 98 9.91 -21.79 9.48
N PRO A 99 10.76 -22.47 10.25
CA PRO A 99 11.58 -23.54 9.74
C PRO A 99 10.69 -24.69 9.25
N VAL A 100 10.89 -25.10 8.01
CA VAL A 100 10.11 -26.13 7.32
C VAL A 100 11.08 -27.08 6.62
N SER A 101 10.74 -28.36 6.61
CA SER A 101 11.49 -29.39 5.88
C SER A 101 10.66 -29.88 4.69
N TYR A 102 11.36 -30.08 3.58
CA TYR A 102 10.81 -30.49 2.31
C TYR A 102 11.42 -31.84 1.93
N GLU A 103 10.58 -32.78 1.51
CA GLU A 103 11.03 -34.12 1.10
C GLU A 103 10.41 -34.53 -0.24
N GLY A 104 11.20 -35.25 -1.03
CA GLY A 104 10.79 -35.82 -2.31
C GLY A 104 10.62 -34.78 -3.42
N GLU A 105 10.19 -35.25 -4.59
CA GLU A 105 9.97 -34.43 -5.77
C GLU A 105 8.88 -35.07 -6.63
N GLN A 106 7.95 -34.27 -7.13
CA GLN A 106 6.92 -34.68 -8.08
C GLN A 106 6.66 -33.59 -9.12
N LYS A 107 6.29 -34.00 -10.33
CA LYS A 107 5.89 -33.05 -11.38
C LYS A 107 4.54 -32.42 -11.04
N ALA A 108 4.44 -31.13 -11.29
CA ALA A 108 3.24 -30.36 -11.09
C ALA A 108 2.95 -29.49 -12.33
N ASP A 109 1.68 -29.46 -12.70
CA ASP A 109 1.10 -28.54 -13.68
C ASP A 109 -0.22 -28.07 -13.08
N ILE A 110 -0.13 -26.98 -12.32
CA ILE A 110 -1.21 -26.52 -11.45
C ILE A 110 -1.70 -25.14 -11.89
N LYS A 111 -3.01 -24.96 -11.77
CA LYS A 111 -3.68 -23.68 -11.95
C LYS A 111 -4.33 -23.27 -10.64
N LEU A 112 -3.74 -22.23 -10.04
CA LEU A 112 -4.15 -21.65 -8.78
C LEU A 112 -5.17 -20.54 -9.02
N THR A 113 -6.31 -20.59 -8.35
CA THR A 113 -7.34 -19.53 -8.41
C THR A 113 -7.10 -18.44 -7.36
N ASN A 114 -7.79 -17.30 -7.50
CA ASN A 114 -7.74 -16.19 -6.53
C ASN A 114 -8.10 -16.67 -5.11
N GLU A 115 -9.15 -17.49 -5.00
CA GLU A 115 -9.70 -17.99 -3.75
C GLU A 115 -8.73 -18.96 -3.07
N GLU A 116 -8.13 -19.86 -3.84
CA GLU A 116 -7.14 -20.82 -3.33
C GLU A 116 -5.86 -20.11 -2.85
N ALA A 117 -5.36 -19.13 -3.62
CA ALA A 117 -4.22 -18.33 -3.21
C ALA A 117 -4.50 -17.56 -1.91
N SER A 118 -5.67 -16.92 -1.83
CA SER A 118 -6.08 -16.17 -0.63
C SER A 118 -6.19 -17.09 0.59
N ALA A 119 -6.83 -18.25 0.45
CA ALA A 119 -7.00 -19.23 1.53
C ALA A 119 -5.67 -19.82 2.00
N TRP A 120 -4.75 -20.11 1.07
CA TRP A 120 -3.41 -20.60 1.38
C TRP A 120 -2.62 -19.61 2.24
N ILE A 121 -2.57 -18.35 1.82
CA ILE A 121 -1.78 -17.34 2.52
C ILE A 121 -2.39 -16.98 3.88
N GLU A 122 -3.73 -16.90 3.97
CA GLU A 122 -4.41 -16.69 5.26
C GLU A 122 -4.10 -17.82 6.25
N MET A 123 -4.08 -19.08 5.77
CA MET A 123 -3.73 -20.23 6.61
C MET A 123 -2.31 -20.13 7.16
N LEU A 124 -1.32 -19.85 6.30
CA LEU A 124 0.09 -19.72 6.68
C LEU A 124 0.35 -18.57 7.66
N ASN A 125 -0.51 -17.56 7.66
CA ASN A 125 -0.35 -16.39 8.51
C ASN A 125 -1.11 -16.51 9.85
N LYS A 126 -1.91 -17.56 10.04
CA LYS A 126 -2.71 -17.77 11.25
C LYS A 126 -1.87 -17.80 12.54
N LYS A 127 -0.65 -18.35 12.49
CA LYS A 127 0.29 -18.39 13.64
C LYS A 127 0.83 -17.01 14.02
N LEU A 128 1.03 -16.12 13.03
CA LEU A 128 1.62 -14.80 13.26
C LEU A 128 0.59 -13.79 13.77
N GLN A 129 -0.68 -13.89 13.37
CA GLN A 129 -1.77 -12.98 13.77
C GLN A 129 -1.52 -11.48 13.49
N VAL A 130 -0.48 -11.15 12.72
CA VAL A 130 -0.15 -9.75 12.39
C VAL A 130 -0.94 -9.28 11.17
N ILE A 131 -1.25 -10.20 10.27
CA ILE A 131 -1.99 -9.93 9.04
C ILE A 131 -3.35 -10.64 9.14
N GLU A 132 -4.41 -10.11 8.53
CA GLU A 132 -5.72 -10.76 8.50
C GLU A 132 -6.50 -10.39 7.23
N GLY A 133 -7.43 -11.26 6.83
CA GLY A 133 -8.35 -10.99 5.74
C GLY A 133 -7.64 -10.81 4.40
N MET A 134 -6.57 -11.58 4.17
CA MET A 134 -5.79 -11.45 2.94
C MET A 134 -6.61 -11.85 1.72
N GLN A 135 -6.63 -10.97 0.72
CA GLN A 135 -7.21 -11.21 -0.59
C GLN A 135 -6.10 -11.14 -1.64
N VAL A 136 -6.02 -12.16 -2.47
CA VAL A 136 -5.09 -12.26 -3.60
C VAL A 136 -5.91 -12.34 -4.88
N LYS A 137 -5.68 -11.40 -5.80
CA LYS A 137 -6.36 -11.32 -7.08
C LYS A 137 -5.35 -11.26 -8.23
N PHE A 138 -5.38 -12.28 -9.07
CA PHE A 138 -4.62 -12.33 -10.33
C PHE A 138 -5.39 -11.58 -11.42
N GLU A 139 -4.79 -10.55 -12.01
CA GLU A 139 -5.42 -9.73 -13.03
C GLU A 139 -4.37 -9.07 -13.93
N ASN A 140 -4.51 -9.29 -15.25
CA ASN A 140 -3.70 -8.70 -16.31
C ASN A 140 -2.18 -8.83 -16.08
N GLY A 141 -1.69 -10.05 -15.78
CA GLY A 141 -0.27 -10.30 -15.53
C GLY A 141 0.24 -9.84 -14.16
N ASN A 142 -0.63 -9.26 -13.31
CA ASN A 142 -0.28 -8.78 -11.99
C ASN A 142 -0.98 -9.58 -10.89
N ILE A 143 -0.32 -9.61 -9.73
CA ILE A 143 -0.86 -10.05 -8.45
C ILE A 143 -1.23 -8.81 -7.65
N ASN A 144 -2.52 -8.67 -7.34
CA ASN A 144 -3.02 -7.66 -6.42
C ASN A 144 -3.27 -8.32 -5.07
N ILE A 145 -2.68 -7.77 -4.01
CA ILE A 145 -2.84 -8.26 -2.64
C ILE A 145 -3.47 -7.14 -1.82
N ALA A 146 -4.54 -7.45 -1.10
CA ALA A 146 -5.12 -6.55 -0.11
C ALA A 146 -5.25 -7.27 1.22
N THR A 147 -4.89 -6.60 2.30
CA THR A 147 -4.93 -7.19 3.64
C THR A 147 -4.92 -6.13 4.72
N ASN A 148 -5.21 -6.52 5.96
CA ASN A 148 -5.07 -5.66 7.13
C ASN A 148 -3.85 -6.08 7.95
N PHE A 149 -2.96 -5.13 8.23
CA PHE A 149 -1.80 -5.32 9.08
C PHE A 149 -2.05 -4.68 10.45
N THR A 150 -1.87 -5.44 11.53
CA THR A 150 -2.06 -4.96 12.90
C THR A 150 -0.72 -4.60 13.53
N TYR A 151 -0.54 -3.32 13.86
CA TYR A 151 0.64 -2.81 14.56
C TYR A 151 0.20 -2.01 15.79
N GLU A 152 0.70 -2.38 16.97
CA GLU A 152 0.34 -1.73 18.25
C GLU A 152 -1.19 -1.60 18.45
N GLY A 153 -1.93 -2.66 18.10
CA GLY A 153 -3.40 -2.71 18.20
C GLY A 153 -4.15 -1.90 17.14
N THR A 154 -3.44 -1.25 16.21
CA THR A 154 -4.02 -0.48 15.11
C THR A 154 -3.99 -1.31 13.82
N LYS A 155 -5.17 -1.50 13.21
CA LYS A 155 -5.32 -2.14 11.90
C LYS A 155 -5.08 -1.11 10.79
N LEU A 156 -4.13 -1.42 9.91
CA LEU A 156 -3.72 -0.62 8.77
C LEU A 156 -4.00 -1.42 7.49
N PRO A 157 -4.92 -0.98 6.61
CA PRO A 157 -5.14 -1.65 5.36
C PRO A 157 -3.95 -1.44 4.42
N ILE A 158 -3.43 -2.53 3.87
CA ILE A 158 -2.32 -2.57 2.93
C ILE A 158 -2.86 -3.07 1.58
N PHE A 159 -2.42 -2.41 0.51
CA PHE A 159 -2.63 -2.89 -0.86
C PHE A 159 -1.30 -2.92 -1.61
N ILE A 160 -1.03 -4.02 -2.30
CA ILE A 160 0.16 -4.27 -3.10
C ILE A 160 -0.29 -4.69 -4.50
N SER A 161 0.33 -4.14 -5.54
CA SER A 161 0.24 -4.65 -6.91
C SER A 161 1.63 -4.96 -7.41
N ALA A 162 1.89 -6.20 -7.77
CA ALA A 162 3.19 -6.66 -8.24
C ALA A 162 3.06 -7.57 -9.46
N SER A 163 4.05 -7.55 -10.35
CA SER A 163 4.24 -8.61 -11.34
C SER A 163 5.25 -9.63 -10.82
N VAL A 164 5.18 -10.86 -11.33
CA VAL A 164 6.14 -11.91 -11.02
C VAL A 164 6.57 -12.58 -12.30
N GLU A 165 7.89 -12.68 -12.50
CA GLU A 165 8.49 -13.30 -13.66
C GLU A 165 9.50 -14.36 -13.21
N LYS A 166 9.54 -15.49 -13.91
CA LYS A 166 10.56 -16.51 -13.69
C LYS A 166 11.92 -15.97 -14.13
N ILE A 167 12.95 -16.14 -13.30
CA ILE A 167 14.35 -15.89 -13.69
C ILE A 167 15.02 -17.24 -14.07
N ASP A 168 14.97 -18.23 -13.17
CA ASP A 168 15.51 -19.58 -13.40
C ASP A 168 14.66 -20.66 -12.72
N GLU A 169 15.21 -21.87 -12.53
CA GLU A 169 14.50 -23.00 -11.95
C GLU A 169 14.17 -22.85 -10.45
N LYS A 170 14.84 -21.96 -9.71
CA LYS A 170 14.61 -21.74 -8.28
C LYS A 170 14.51 -20.25 -7.90
N SER A 171 14.44 -19.35 -8.87
CA SER A 171 14.33 -17.92 -8.61
C SER A 171 13.28 -17.22 -9.47
N VAL A 172 12.69 -16.18 -8.88
CA VAL A 172 11.72 -15.30 -9.51
C VAL A 172 12.13 -13.84 -9.30
N SER A 173 11.68 -12.97 -10.21
CA SER A 173 11.70 -11.53 -10.03
C SER A 173 10.30 -11.08 -9.66
N ILE A 174 10.20 -10.31 -8.57
CA ILE A 174 8.99 -9.63 -8.16
C ILE A 174 9.21 -8.14 -8.41
N ASP A 175 8.26 -7.48 -9.07
CA ASP A 175 8.30 -6.03 -9.27
C ASP A 175 7.04 -5.39 -8.69
N ILE A 176 7.19 -4.73 -7.54
CA ILE A 176 6.11 -4.03 -6.86
C ILE A 176 5.86 -2.68 -7.54
N SER A 177 4.86 -2.67 -8.43
CA SER A 177 4.41 -1.46 -9.13
C SER A 177 3.67 -0.46 -8.23
N GLN A 178 2.98 -0.93 -7.19
CA GLN A 178 2.20 -0.09 -6.29
C GLN A 178 2.14 -0.67 -4.88
N LEU A 179 2.39 0.17 -3.89
CA LEU A 179 2.18 -0.13 -2.48
C LEU A 179 1.41 1.03 -1.84
N LYS A 180 0.27 0.73 -1.21
CA LYS A 180 -0.58 1.69 -0.51
C LYS A 180 -0.77 1.28 0.94
N LEU A 181 -0.59 2.25 1.85
CA LEU A 181 -0.90 2.13 3.27
C LEU A 181 -2.13 2.97 3.61
N GLY A 182 -3.00 2.43 4.45
CA GLY A 182 -4.26 3.08 4.77
C GLY A 182 -5.17 3.24 3.55
N GLY A 183 -5.05 2.40 2.52
CA GLY A 183 -5.85 2.49 1.29
C GLY A 183 -5.66 3.76 0.44
N ALA A 184 -4.86 4.74 0.88
CA ALA A 184 -4.80 6.07 0.28
C ALA A 184 -3.38 6.64 0.14
N ILE A 185 -2.46 6.24 1.02
CA ILE A 185 -1.07 6.73 1.00
C ILE A 185 -0.26 5.79 0.12
N SER A 186 0.03 6.20 -1.11
CA SER A 186 1.05 5.54 -1.91
C SER A 186 2.43 5.86 -1.34
N LEU A 187 3.29 4.85 -1.20
CA LEU A 187 4.68 5.11 -0.81
C LEU A 187 5.45 5.78 -1.97
N PRO A 188 6.42 6.65 -1.65
CA PRO A 188 7.44 7.11 -2.58
C PRO A 188 8.18 5.96 -3.30
N VAL A 189 8.62 6.21 -4.53
CA VAL A 189 9.25 5.19 -5.42
C VAL A 189 10.56 4.66 -4.85
N ASP A 190 11.34 5.50 -4.17
CA ASP A 190 12.57 5.12 -3.49
C ASP A 190 12.33 4.07 -2.39
N GLN A 191 11.27 4.25 -1.59
CA GLN A 191 10.89 3.27 -0.57
C GLN A 191 10.39 1.95 -1.18
N ILE A 192 9.69 2.02 -2.31
CA ILE A 192 9.25 0.82 -3.03
C ILE A 192 10.45 0.02 -3.54
N GLY A 193 11.52 0.67 -4.01
CA GLY A 193 12.72 -0.02 -4.49
C GLY A 193 13.43 -0.84 -3.39
N GLU A 194 13.54 -0.28 -2.18
CA GLU A 194 14.10 -1.00 -1.02
C GLU A 194 13.22 -2.20 -0.64
N ILE A 195 11.91 -2.00 -0.54
CA ILE A 195 10.95 -3.07 -0.24
C ILE A 195 11.00 -4.16 -1.31
N ASN A 196 11.09 -3.77 -2.59
CA ASN A 196 11.17 -4.73 -3.68
C ASN A 196 12.41 -5.61 -3.55
N THR A 197 13.56 -5.02 -3.19
CA THR A 197 14.81 -5.75 -2.95
C THR A 197 14.66 -6.76 -1.80
N GLU A 198 14.11 -6.32 -0.67
CA GLU A 198 13.90 -7.20 0.49
C GLU A 198 12.92 -8.33 0.19
N VAL A 199 11.82 -8.06 -0.52
CA VAL A 199 10.84 -9.07 -0.92
C VAL A 199 11.46 -10.08 -1.87
N ASN A 200 12.23 -9.65 -2.87
CA ASN A 200 12.93 -10.56 -3.78
C ASN A 200 13.93 -11.44 -3.04
N ASN A 201 14.74 -10.86 -2.15
CA ASN A 201 15.71 -11.61 -1.35
C ASN A 201 15.02 -12.65 -0.46
N PHE A 202 13.96 -12.24 0.24
CA PHE A 202 13.19 -13.12 1.09
C PHE A 202 12.58 -14.28 0.29
N VAL A 203 11.87 -13.97 -0.79
CA VAL A 203 11.21 -15.01 -1.62
C VAL A 203 12.23 -15.96 -2.22
N ASN A 204 13.29 -15.45 -2.85
CA ASN A 204 14.30 -16.31 -3.47
C ASN A 204 15.06 -17.15 -2.44
N SER A 205 15.34 -16.62 -1.25
CA SER A 205 15.91 -17.44 -0.16
C SER A 205 15.00 -18.61 0.22
N LYS A 206 13.68 -18.40 0.22
CA LYS A 206 12.70 -19.47 0.51
C LYS A 206 12.55 -20.47 -0.62
N LEU A 207 12.62 -20.04 -1.88
CA LEU A 207 12.62 -20.95 -3.03
C LEU A 207 13.89 -21.80 -3.08
N GLU A 208 15.04 -21.24 -2.70
CA GLU A 208 16.31 -21.98 -2.61
C GLU A 208 16.27 -23.06 -1.52
N GLU A 209 15.66 -22.77 -0.37
CA GLU A 209 15.44 -23.72 0.74
C GLU A 209 14.47 -24.87 0.42
N MET A 210 13.64 -24.74 -0.63
CA MET A 210 12.65 -25.75 -1.02
C MET A 210 13.29 -26.88 -1.83
N ASP A 211 13.72 -27.94 -1.15
CA ASP A 211 14.12 -29.18 -1.81
C ASP A 211 12.95 -29.79 -2.60
N GLY A 212 13.23 -30.29 -3.80
CA GLY A 212 12.23 -30.82 -4.73
C GLY A 212 11.41 -29.77 -5.49
N LEU A 213 11.66 -28.47 -5.29
CA LEU A 213 11.10 -27.40 -6.11
C LEU A 213 11.93 -27.16 -7.38
N SER A 214 11.25 -27.07 -8.52
CA SER A 214 11.79 -26.43 -9.73
C SER A 214 10.68 -25.69 -10.49
N ILE A 215 11.03 -24.58 -11.12
CA ILE A 215 10.12 -23.73 -11.90
C ILE A 215 10.44 -23.93 -13.39
N GLU A 216 9.56 -24.60 -14.13
CA GLU A 216 9.64 -24.63 -15.59
C GLU A 216 8.98 -23.37 -16.18
N SER A 217 7.75 -23.06 -15.74
CA SER A 217 7.01 -21.87 -16.16
C SER A 217 6.12 -21.33 -15.05
N LEU A 218 6.00 -20.00 -15.01
CA LEU A 218 5.08 -19.25 -14.16
C LEU A 218 4.34 -18.24 -15.04
N ASP A 219 3.01 -18.25 -15.02
CA ASP A 219 2.16 -17.34 -15.81
C ASP A 219 1.02 -16.81 -14.95
N ILE A 220 0.75 -15.51 -15.04
CA ILE A 220 -0.33 -14.85 -14.30
C ILE A 220 -1.40 -14.42 -15.31
N GLY A 221 -2.54 -15.11 -15.27
CA GLY A 221 -3.70 -14.81 -16.09
C GLY A 221 -4.77 -14.02 -15.35
N ASN A 222 -5.91 -13.84 -16.02
CA ASN A 222 -7.09 -13.23 -15.41
C ASN A 222 -7.81 -14.25 -14.52
N GLY A 223 -7.66 -14.09 -13.20
CA GLY A 223 -8.27 -14.93 -12.17
C GLY A 223 -7.47 -16.19 -11.81
N TYR A 224 -6.25 -16.34 -12.30
CA TYR A 224 -5.40 -17.47 -11.96
C TYR A 224 -3.90 -17.20 -12.07
N ALA A 225 -3.11 -18.01 -11.37
CA ALA A 225 -1.69 -18.22 -11.64
C ALA A 225 -1.47 -19.67 -12.08
N SER A 226 -0.72 -19.88 -13.16
CA SER A 226 -0.32 -21.20 -13.65
C SER A 226 1.13 -21.46 -13.29
N PHE A 227 1.40 -22.61 -12.71
CA PHE A 227 2.74 -23.08 -12.38
C PHE A 227 2.97 -24.43 -13.04
N LYS A 228 4.14 -24.58 -13.64
CA LYS A 228 4.64 -25.87 -14.12
C LYS A 228 6.06 -26.07 -13.64
N GLY A 229 6.36 -27.29 -13.21
CA GLY A 229 7.69 -27.70 -12.79
C GLY A 229 7.63 -28.86 -11.83
N THR A 230 8.41 -28.81 -10.75
CA THR A 230 8.38 -29.81 -9.69
C THR A 230 8.12 -29.20 -8.32
N LEU A 231 7.46 -29.96 -7.46
CA LEU A 231 7.15 -29.61 -6.08
C LEU A 231 7.61 -30.75 -5.16
N PRO A 232 7.91 -30.47 -3.88
CA PRO A 232 8.10 -31.54 -2.90
C PRO A 232 6.85 -32.41 -2.80
N THR A 233 7.03 -33.69 -2.47
CA THR A 233 5.88 -34.56 -2.19
C THR A 233 5.37 -34.37 -0.77
N LYS A 234 6.19 -33.78 0.10
CA LYS A 234 5.92 -33.68 1.53
C LYS A 234 6.52 -32.42 2.14
N VAL A 235 5.77 -31.82 3.06
CA VAL A 235 6.16 -30.64 3.84
C VAL A 235 5.88 -30.90 5.32
N SER A 236 6.85 -30.66 6.18
CA SER A 236 6.71 -30.78 7.63
C SER A 236 7.17 -29.50 8.32
N GLY A 237 6.33 -28.92 9.18
CA GLY A 237 6.74 -27.86 10.08
C GLY A 237 7.69 -28.42 11.15
N MET A 238 8.81 -27.75 11.40
CA MET A 238 9.62 -28.10 12.56
C MET A 238 8.92 -27.56 13.81
N GLU A 239 8.48 -28.44 14.71
CA GLU A 239 8.07 -28.01 16.05
C GLU A 239 9.24 -27.29 16.70
N ASP A 240 8.99 -26.09 17.21
CA ASP A 240 9.94 -25.30 18.00
C ASP A 240 10.34 -26.16 19.23
N LYS A 241 11.47 -26.86 19.14
CA LYS A 241 12.03 -27.67 20.25
C LYS A 241 12.56 -26.81 21.37
#